data_AF-A0A9X1MHR7-F1
#
_entry.id   AF-A0A9X1MHR7-F1
#
_cell.length_a   1.000
_cell.length_b   1.000
_cell.length_c   1.000
_cell.angle_alpha   90.00
_cell.angle_beta   90.00
_cell.angle_gamma   90.00
#
_symmetry.space_group_name_H-M   'P 1'
#
loop_
_entity.id
_entity.type
_entity.pdbx_description
1 polymer ?
#
loop_
_entity_poly.entity_id
_entity_poly.type
_entity_poly.pdbx_seq_one_letter_code
_entity_poly.pdbx_strand_id
1 'polypeptide(L)'
;MPPAPDEPRTDLLSFTNDVPGALGGLLDAVPAPVVFVAALLAVFAVMGAVSRGRPGPKDPTRLFSANQRREGFDRAGGQCELGTFFRRCRRPAHHGDHWYPWSKGGSTSMANFVAACRKCNLSKGAKVPGSWETMLLESRRRKYFPAGVSTKAGERFSQR
;
A
#
# COMPACT_ATOMS: atom_id res chain seq x y z
N MET A 1 55.76 -23.78 54.34
CA MET A 1 54.79 -22.93 53.62
C MET A 1 54.82 -23.37 52.15
N PRO A 2 53.85 -24.16 51.68
CA PRO A 2 53.79 -24.60 50.28
C PRO A 2 53.27 -23.46 49.37
N PRO A 3 53.71 -23.36 48.10
CA PRO A 3 53.12 -22.42 47.14
C PRO A 3 51.69 -22.84 46.76
N ALA A 4 50.83 -21.86 46.53
CA ALA A 4 49.44 -22.06 46.13
C ALA A 4 49.34 -22.71 44.73
N PRO A 5 48.33 -23.56 44.47
CA PRO A 5 48.09 -24.10 43.14
C PRO A 5 47.54 -23.03 42.18
N ASP A 6 48.00 -23.10 40.93
CA ASP A 6 47.60 -22.23 39.81
C ASP A 6 46.08 -22.17 39.62
N GLU A 7 45.54 -20.95 39.49
CA GLU A 7 44.15 -20.74 39.10
C GLU A 7 43.90 -21.16 37.64
N PRO A 8 42.77 -21.83 37.35
CA PRO A 8 42.39 -22.15 35.98
C PRO A 8 42.03 -20.87 35.22
N ARG A 9 42.85 -20.50 34.24
CA ARG A 9 42.46 -19.58 33.17
C ARG A 9 41.27 -20.18 32.42
N THR A 10 40.06 -19.74 32.74
CA THR A 10 38.87 -20.05 31.94
C THR A 10 38.97 -19.31 30.62
N ASP A 11 39.24 -20.05 29.54
CA ASP A 11 39.36 -19.55 28.18
C ASP A 11 38.02 -18.97 27.70
N LEU A 12 37.91 -17.64 27.77
CA LEU A 12 36.84 -16.80 27.21
C LEU A 12 36.64 -16.96 25.68
N LEU A 13 37.46 -17.78 25.01
CA LEU A 13 37.44 -18.06 23.58
C LEU A 13 36.57 -19.27 23.19
N SER A 14 36.06 -20.08 24.13
CA SER A 14 35.17 -21.21 23.79
C SER A 14 33.76 -20.74 23.40
N PHE A 15 33.25 -19.71 24.07
CA PHE A 15 31.86 -19.24 23.92
C PHE A 15 31.53 -18.68 22.53
N THR A 16 32.52 -18.20 21.78
CA THR A 16 32.32 -17.67 20.43
C THR A 16 32.42 -18.75 19.34
N ASN A 17 32.98 -19.92 19.64
CA ASN A 17 33.18 -21.02 18.70
C ASN A 17 32.03 -22.05 18.68
N ASP A 18 31.11 -21.99 19.64
CA ASP A 18 30.00 -22.96 19.76
C ASP A 18 28.76 -22.61 18.92
N VAL A 19 28.65 -21.36 18.46
CA VAL A 19 27.49 -20.92 17.65
C VAL A 19 27.39 -21.65 16.30
N PRO A 20 28.48 -21.82 15.52
CA PRO A 20 28.44 -22.59 14.28
C PRO A 20 28.13 -24.08 14.50
N GLY A 21 28.64 -24.68 15.58
CA GLY A 21 28.41 -26.09 15.90
C GLY A 21 26.97 -26.38 16.30
N ALA A 22 26.37 -25.50 17.12
CA ALA A 22 24.97 -25.61 17.51
C ALA A 22 24.01 -25.43 16.32
N LEU A 23 24.33 -24.55 15.37
CA LEU A 23 23.57 -24.37 14.12
C LEU A 23 23.69 -25.59 13.18
N GLY A 24 24.88 -26.18 13.07
CA GLY A 24 25.10 -27.39 12.28
C GLY A 24 24.33 -28.59 12.79
N GLY A 25 24.38 -28.86 14.11
CA GLY A 25 23.67 -29.99 14.71
C GLY A 25 22.14 -29.91 14.60
N LEU A 26 21.57 -28.70 14.57
CA LEU A 26 20.14 -28.50 14.35
C LEU A 26 19.73 -28.76 12.89
N LEU A 27 20.59 -28.43 11.93
CA LEU A 27 20.37 -28.69 10.50
C LEU A 27 20.43 -30.19 10.19
N ASP A 28 21.35 -30.93 10.83
CA ASP A 28 21.48 -32.38 10.67
C ASP A 28 20.30 -33.16 11.30
N ALA A 29 19.61 -32.57 12.27
CA ALA A 29 18.42 -33.15 12.92
C ALA A 29 17.13 -33.01 12.07
N VAL A 30 17.16 -32.22 10.99
CA VAL A 30 16.00 -31.94 10.14
C VAL A 30 16.20 -32.59 8.76
N PRO A 31 15.23 -33.33 8.21
CA PRO A 31 15.37 -33.92 6.88
C PRO A 31 15.68 -32.86 5.82
N ALA A 32 16.66 -33.13 4.95
CA ALA A 32 17.04 -32.26 3.83
C ALA A 32 15.85 -31.65 3.04
N PRO A 33 14.76 -32.39 2.69
CA PRO A 33 13.62 -31.78 2.00
C PRO A 33 12.91 -30.69 2.83
N VAL A 34 12.88 -30.81 4.16
CA VAL A 34 12.25 -29.81 5.05
C VAL A 34 13.10 -28.54 5.10
N VAL A 35 14.43 -28.66 5.20
CA VAL A 35 15.36 -27.52 5.14
C VAL A 35 15.23 -26.79 3.80
N PHE A 36 15.14 -27.54 2.70
CA PHE A 36 14.96 -26.98 1.36
C PHE A 36 13.64 -26.21 1.21
N VAL A 37 12.52 -26.78 1.66
CA VAL A 37 11.22 -26.10 1.63
C VAL A 37 11.23 -24.84 2.51
N ALA A 38 11.78 -24.91 3.72
CA ALA A 38 11.89 -23.75 4.61
C ALA A 38 12.74 -22.63 3.99
N ALA A 39 13.85 -22.98 3.35
CA ALA A 39 14.69 -22.02 2.62
C ALA A 39 13.94 -21.37 1.46
N LEU A 40 13.19 -22.14 0.65
CA LEU A 40 12.35 -21.59 -0.42
C LEU A 40 11.29 -20.63 0.12
N LEU A 41 10.57 -21.00 1.18
CA LEU A 41 9.56 -20.15 1.81
C LEU A 41 10.17 -18.85 2.34
N ALA A 42 11.34 -18.91 2.97
CA ALA A 42 12.06 -17.73 3.43
C ALA A 42 12.46 -16.83 2.26
N VAL A 43 12.98 -17.41 1.17
CA VAL A 43 13.32 -16.67 -0.05
C VAL A 43 12.09 -16.00 -0.67
N PHE A 44 10.96 -16.70 -0.82
CA PHE A 44 9.71 -16.11 -1.30
C PHE A 44 9.17 -15.01 -0.37
N ALA A 45 9.26 -15.20 0.95
CA ALA A 45 8.86 -14.19 1.93
C ALA A 45 9.71 -12.92 1.83
N VAL A 46 11.03 -13.07 1.70
CA VAL A 46 11.97 -11.95 1.51
C VAL A 46 11.72 -11.26 0.17
N MET A 47 11.63 -12.00 -0.94
CA MET A 47 11.31 -11.44 -2.25
C MET A 47 9.97 -10.70 -2.24
N GLY A 48 8.95 -11.27 -1.59
CA GLY A 48 7.65 -10.66 -1.38
C GLY A 48 7.69 -9.39 -0.51
N ALA A 49 8.54 -9.35 0.51
CA ALA A 49 8.75 -8.15 1.34
C ALA A 49 9.46 -7.03 0.55
N VAL A 50 10.52 -7.37 -0.18
CA VAL A 50 11.28 -6.44 -1.03
C VAL A 50 10.42 -5.86 -2.14
N SER A 51 9.63 -6.70 -2.82
CA SER A 51 8.75 -6.25 -3.90
C SER A 51 7.64 -5.31 -3.41
N ARG A 52 7.07 -5.58 -2.22
CA ARG A 52 6.09 -4.70 -1.56
C ARG A 52 6.68 -3.34 -1.15
N GLY A 53 7.99 -3.28 -0.90
CA GLY A 53 8.70 -2.06 -0.52
C GLY A 53 9.02 -1.12 -1.69
N ARG A 54 9.07 -1.63 -2.94
CA ARG A 54 9.39 -0.82 -4.10
C ARG A 54 8.18 0.04 -4.52
N PRO A 55 8.27 1.38 -4.50
CA PRO A 55 7.20 2.22 -4.99
C PRO A 55 7.03 2.01 -6.50
N GLY A 56 5.82 1.63 -6.92
CA GLY A 56 5.50 1.53 -8.34
C GLY A 56 5.59 2.88 -9.06
N PRO A 57 5.54 2.87 -10.41
CA PRO A 57 5.50 4.08 -11.22
C PRO A 57 4.40 5.05 -10.72
N LYS A 58 4.76 6.33 -10.64
CA LYS A 58 3.81 7.41 -10.32
C LYS A 58 3.65 8.28 -11.56
N ASP A 59 2.45 8.82 -11.71
CA ASP A 59 2.18 9.82 -12.75
C ASP A 59 3.09 11.04 -12.52
N PRO A 60 3.88 11.49 -13.51
CA PRO A 60 4.71 12.69 -13.36
C PRO A 60 3.87 13.94 -13.03
N THR A 61 2.62 13.99 -13.48
CA THR A 61 1.69 15.06 -13.15
C THR A 61 0.84 14.63 -11.97
N ARG A 62 1.07 15.22 -10.79
CA ARG A 62 0.21 14.99 -9.62
C ARG A 62 -1.04 15.88 -9.61
N LEU A 63 -0.91 17.12 -10.06
CA LEU A 63 -1.95 18.12 -9.92
C LEU A 63 -2.90 18.09 -11.13
N PHE A 64 -4.20 18.03 -10.85
CA PHE A 64 -5.21 18.27 -11.87
C PHE A 64 -5.11 19.72 -12.38
N SER A 65 -5.21 19.90 -13.69
CA SER A 65 -5.31 21.23 -14.30
C SER A 65 -6.58 21.96 -13.86
N ALA A 66 -6.63 23.28 -14.07
CA ALA A 66 -7.83 24.06 -13.76
C ALA A 66 -9.08 23.55 -14.50
N ASN A 67 -8.92 23.15 -15.77
CA ASN A 67 -9.99 22.60 -16.58
C ASN A 67 -10.46 21.23 -16.06
N GLN A 68 -9.53 20.33 -15.72
CA GLN A 68 -9.87 19.04 -15.12
C GLN A 68 -10.61 19.20 -13.78
N ARG A 69 -10.17 20.15 -12.95
CA ARG A 69 -10.86 20.46 -11.67
C ARG A 69 -12.27 20.97 -11.90
N ARG A 70 -12.45 21.93 -12.80
CA ARG A 70 -13.76 22.48 -13.15
C ARG A 70 -14.68 21.37 -13.64
N GLU A 71 -14.25 20.62 -14.64
CA GLU A 71 -15.00 19.51 -15.20
C GLU A 71 -15.35 18.45 -14.13
N GLY A 72 -14.40 18.12 -13.26
CA GLY A 72 -14.63 17.15 -12.19
C GLY A 72 -15.66 17.62 -11.16
N PHE A 73 -15.67 18.91 -10.81
CA PHE A 73 -16.72 19.48 -9.96
C PHE A 73 -18.07 19.56 -10.67
N ASP A 74 -18.09 19.90 -11.96
CA ASP A 74 -19.31 19.98 -12.76
C ASP A 74 -19.98 18.61 -12.89
N ARG A 75 -19.21 17.54 -13.19
CA ARG A 75 -19.70 16.14 -13.21
C ARG A 75 -20.32 15.72 -11.87
N ALA A 76 -19.81 16.25 -10.77
CA ALA A 76 -20.32 15.97 -9.43
C ALA A 76 -21.45 16.92 -8.99
N GLY A 77 -21.82 17.93 -9.79
CA GLY A 77 -22.77 18.97 -9.41
C GLY A 77 -22.32 19.77 -8.19
N GLY A 78 -21.01 20.01 -8.05
CA GLY A 78 -20.42 20.76 -6.93
C GLY A 78 -20.56 20.10 -5.55
N GLN A 79 -21.06 18.85 -5.47
CA GLN A 79 -21.29 18.15 -4.21
C GLN A 79 -20.25 17.04 -4.00
N CYS A 80 -19.90 16.81 -2.73
CA CYS A 80 -18.98 15.75 -2.36
C CYS A 80 -19.51 14.35 -2.76
N GLU A 81 -18.69 13.56 -3.45
CA GLU A 81 -19.02 12.21 -3.93
C GLU A 81 -18.79 11.11 -2.89
N LEU A 82 -17.90 11.38 -1.93
CA LEU A 82 -17.61 10.49 -0.82
C LEU A 82 -18.82 10.43 0.13
N GLY A 83 -19.06 9.28 0.76
CA GLY A 83 -20.22 9.12 1.62
C GLY A 83 -20.37 7.71 2.16
N THR A 84 -21.59 7.35 2.49
CA THR A 84 -21.95 6.01 2.94
C THR A 84 -22.39 5.15 1.75
N PHE A 85 -22.78 3.91 2.04
CA PHE A 85 -23.30 2.97 1.06
C PHE A 85 -24.40 3.58 0.16
N PHE A 86 -25.43 4.16 0.76
CA PHE A 86 -26.64 4.60 0.04
C PHE A 86 -26.59 6.04 -0.47
N ARG A 87 -25.78 6.91 0.15
CA ARG A 87 -25.82 8.37 -0.08
C ARG A 87 -24.43 8.99 -0.08
N ARG A 88 -24.23 9.92 -1.01
CA ARG A 88 -23.07 10.81 -1.00
C ARG A 88 -23.21 11.87 0.09
N CYS A 89 -22.09 12.40 0.56
CA CYS A 89 -22.07 13.48 1.53
C CYS A 89 -22.83 14.70 0.98
N ARG A 90 -23.61 15.38 1.82
CA ARG A 90 -24.38 16.57 1.44
C ARG A 90 -23.57 17.87 1.38
N ARG A 91 -22.31 17.83 1.80
CA ARG A 91 -21.45 19.02 1.80
C ARG A 91 -20.98 19.38 0.39
N PRO A 92 -20.77 20.66 0.09
CA PRO A 92 -20.11 21.08 -1.14
C PRO A 92 -18.71 20.47 -1.26
N ALA A 93 -18.31 20.19 -2.49
CA ALA A 93 -16.96 19.76 -2.82
C ALA A 93 -16.06 20.99 -3.03
N HIS A 94 -14.87 20.95 -2.44
CA HIS A 94 -13.86 22.01 -2.60
C HIS A 94 -12.50 21.46 -3.03
N HIS A 95 -12.33 20.14 -2.97
CA HIS A 95 -11.09 19.45 -3.32
C HIS A 95 -11.36 18.44 -4.44
N GLY A 96 -10.50 18.46 -5.46
CA GLY A 96 -10.36 17.35 -6.39
C GLY A 96 -9.26 16.44 -5.89
N ASP A 97 -9.59 15.17 -5.63
CA ASP A 97 -8.66 14.16 -5.13
C ASP A 97 -8.58 12.98 -6.10
N HIS A 98 -7.59 12.11 -5.90
CA HIS A 98 -7.46 10.86 -6.63
C HIS A 98 -8.21 9.75 -5.91
N TRP A 99 -9.21 9.13 -6.55
CA TRP A 99 -9.92 7.97 -6.00
C TRP A 99 -8.93 6.86 -5.65
N TYR A 100 -8.12 6.43 -6.62
CA TYR A 100 -6.93 5.63 -6.40
C TYR A 100 -5.73 6.57 -6.12
N PRO A 101 -5.15 6.56 -4.90
CA PRO A 101 -4.17 7.58 -4.49
C PRO A 101 -2.95 7.68 -5.41
N TRP A 102 -2.56 8.90 -5.78
CA TRP A 102 -1.37 9.16 -6.60
C TRP A 102 -0.10 8.53 -5.99
N SER A 103 0.07 8.62 -4.66
CA SER A 103 1.23 8.06 -3.94
C SER A 103 1.33 6.52 -4.03
N LYS A 104 0.26 5.85 -4.44
CA LYS A 104 0.16 4.39 -4.65
C LYS A 104 0.13 4.01 -6.13
N GLY A 105 0.38 4.95 -7.03
CA GLY A 105 0.38 4.75 -8.49
C GLY A 105 -0.93 5.09 -9.19
N GLY A 106 -1.73 6.00 -8.64
CA GLY A 106 -2.91 6.54 -9.33
C GLY A 106 -2.54 7.54 -10.41
N SER A 107 -3.26 7.53 -11.54
CA SER A 107 -3.10 8.51 -12.61
C SER A 107 -3.85 9.82 -12.30
N THR A 108 -3.38 10.94 -12.84
CA THR A 108 -4.09 12.21 -12.83
C THR A 108 -4.98 12.30 -14.06
N SER A 109 -6.10 11.57 -14.01
CA SER A 109 -7.08 11.53 -15.08
C SER A 109 -8.49 11.79 -14.57
N MET A 110 -9.41 12.09 -15.50
CA MET A 110 -10.81 12.33 -15.16
C MET A 110 -11.54 11.09 -14.64
N ALA A 111 -11.06 9.88 -14.95
CA ALA A 111 -11.59 8.65 -14.35
C ALA A 111 -11.15 8.50 -12.87
N ASN A 112 -9.96 9.00 -12.53
CA ASN A 112 -9.45 8.96 -11.17
C ASN A 112 -9.83 10.18 -10.32
N PHE A 113 -10.36 11.24 -10.91
CA PHE A 113 -10.83 12.42 -10.19
C PHE A 113 -12.03 12.09 -9.30
N VAL A 114 -12.02 12.57 -8.05
CA VAL A 114 -13.17 12.56 -7.15
C VAL A 114 -13.38 13.93 -6.50
N ALA A 115 -14.60 14.44 -6.54
CA ALA A 115 -14.96 15.69 -5.87
C ALA A 115 -15.24 15.45 -4.38
N ALA A 116 -14.50 16.10 -3.49
CA ALA A 116 -14.58 15.87 -2.05
C ALA A 116 -14.68 17.16 -1.22
N CYS A 117 -15.41 17.08 -0.10
CA CYS A 117 -15.33 18.08 0.96
C CYS A 117 -14.08 17.84 1.82
N ARG A 118 -13.61 18.86 2.54
CA ARG A 118 -12.41 18.78 3.39
C ARG A 118 -12.43 17.60 4.36
N LYS A 119 -13.54 17.40 5.08
CA LYS A 119 -13.67 16.33 6.09
C LYS A 119 -13.52 14.93 5.48
N CYS A 120 -14.24 14.65 4.40
CA CYS A 120 -14.20 13.34 3.75
C CYS A 120 -12.85 13.11 3.06
N ASN A 121 -12.27 14.13 2.44
CA ASN A 121 -10.94 14.04 1.82
C ASN A 121 -9.87 13.65 2.85
N LEU A 122 -9.84 14.32 4.01
CA LEU A 122 -8.90 14.01 5.09
C LEU A 122 -9.12 12.60 5.66
N SER A 123 -10.38 12.18 5.81
CA SER A 123 -10.72 10.84 6.32
C SER A 123 -10.33 9.71 5.35
N LYS A 124 -10.48 9.93 4.04
CA LYS A 124 -10.00 9.02 2.99
C LYS A 124 -8.47 8.96 2.98
N GLY A 125 -7.81 10.11 2.91
CA GLY A 125 -6.35 10.19 2.82
C GLY A 125 -5.79 9.36 1.66
N ALA A 126 -4.68 8.66 1.92
CA ALA A 126 -4.01 7.79 0.95
C ALA A 126 -4.47 6.32 1.01
N LYS A 127 -5.66 6.04 1.56
CA LYS A 127 -6.24 4.69 1.55
C LYS A 127 -6.59 4.31 0.11
N VAL A 128 -6.19 3.11 -0.30
CA VAL A 128 -6.59 2.53 -1.59
C VAL A 128 -8.01 2.00 -1.42
N PRO A 129 -9.00 2.50 -2.18
CA PRO A 129 -10.36 2.01 -2.06
C PRO A 129 -10.46 0.56 -2.50
N GLY A 130 -11.28 -0.23 -1.80
CA GLY A 130 -11.62 -1.59 -2.20
C GLY A 130 -12.52 -1.63 -3.44
N SER A 131 -12.64 -2.81 -4.04
CA SER A 131 -13.52 -3.03 -5.20
C SER A 131 -14.98 -2.70 -4.89
N TRP A 132 -15.44 -2.98 -3.67
CA TRP A 132 -16.80 -2.65 -3.24
C TRP A 132 -17.04 -1.15 -3.13
N GLU A 133 -16.13 -0.41 -2.48
CA GLU A 133 -16.22 1.05 -2.37
C GLU A 133 -16.25 1.70 -3.75
N THR A 134 -15.44 1.16 -4.67
CA THR A 134 -15.35 1.60 -6.07
C THR A 134 -16.68 1.36 -6.78
N MET A 135 -17.20 0.13 -6.73
CA MET A 135 -18.50 -0.22 -7.30
C MET A 135 -19.63 0.67 -6.77
N LEU A 136 -19.61 0.99 -5.47
CA LEU A 136 -20.62 1.86 -4.86
C LEU A 136 -20.52 3.30 -5.35
N LEU A 137 -19.30 3.84 -5.49
CA LEU A 137 -19.11 5.17 -6.06
C LEU A 137 -19.58 5.19 -7.52
N GLU A 138 -19.19 4.22 -8.33
CA GLU A 138 -19.62 4.10 -9.73
C GLU A 138 -21.15 3.98 -9.85
N SER A 139 -21.78 3.16 -9.01
CA SER A 139 -23.24 3.01 -8.96
C SER A 139 -23.94 4.33 -8.59
N ARG A 140 -23.40 5.09 -7.64
CA ARG A 140 -23.92 6.42 -7.30
C ARG A 140 -23.74 7.41 -8.46
N ARG A 141 -22.58 7.41 -9.14
CA ARG A 141 -22.28 8.29 -10.28
C ARG A 141 -23.31 8.16 -11.40
N ARG A 142 -23.82 6.95 -11.66
CA ARG A 142 -24.90 6.72 -12.65
C ARG A 142 -26.15 7.58 -12.44
N LYS A 143 -26.38 8.10 -11.23
CA LYS A 143 -27.56 8.91 -10.90
C LYS A 143 -27.38 10.41 -11.14
N TYR A 144 -26.14 10.89 -11.21
CA TYR A 144 -25.85 12.33 -11.22
C TYR A 144 -24.78 12.77 -12.21
N PHE A 145 -24.02 11.85 -12.80
CA PHE A 145 -23.12 12.19 -13.90
C PHE A 145 -23.93 12.52 -15.17
N PRO A 146 -23.45 13.46 -16.00
CA PRO A 146 -24.07 13.74 -17.29
C PRO A 146 -24.11 12.49 -18.19
N ALA A 147 -25.14 12.40 -19.04
CA ALA A 147 -25.27 11.30 -19.99
C ALA A 147 -24.06 11.24 -20.93
N GLY A 148 -23.59 10.02 -21.24
CA GLY A 148 -22.41 9.79 -22.08
C GLY A 148 -21.06 9.95 -21.38
N VAL A 149 -21.01 10.48 -20.15
CA VAL A 149 -19.77 10.57 -19.36
C VAL A 149 -19.52 9.27 -18.60
N SER A 150 -18.29 8.76 -18.67
CA SER A 150 -17.90 7.55 -17.94
C SER A 150 -18.06 7.72 -16.42
N THR A 151 -18.70 6.74 -15.77
CA THR A 151 -18.87 6.70 -14.32
C THR A 151 -17.71 6.03 -13.58
N LYS A 152 -16.70 5.53 -14.31
CA LYS A 152 -15.56 4.79 -13.75
C LYS A 152 -14.91 5.59 -12.62
N ALA A 153 -14.61 4.92 -11.52
CA ALA A 153 -13.95 5.52 -10.37
C ALA A 153 -12.60 4.86 -10.13
N GLY A 154 -11.55 5.57 -10.52
CA GLY A 154 -10.18 5.10 -10.34
C GLY A 154 -9.48 4.76 -11.64
N GLU A 155 -8.21 5.10 -11.69
CA GLU A 155 -7.31 4.67 -12.75
C GLU A 155 -5.88 4.62 -12.20
N ARG A 156 -5.17 3.55 -12.56
CA ARG A 156 -3.75 3.39 -12.23
C ARG A 156 -2.92 4.01 -13.34
N PHE A 157 -1.83 4.65 -12.94
CA PHE A 157 -0.85 5.13 -13.89
C PHE A 157 -0.16 3.95 -14.57
N SER A 158 -0.11 3.99 -15.90
CA SER A 158 0.65 3.07 -16.74
C SER A 158 1.57 3.94 -17.59
N GLN A 159 2.87 3.68 -17.52
CA GLN A 159 3.79 4.19 -18.53
C GLN A 159 3.42 3.47 -19.83
N ARG A 160 2.87 4.20 -20.80
CA ARG A 160 2.72 3.69 -22.17
C ARG A 160 4.01 3.96 -22.92
#